data_AF-A0A4U9HS65-F1
#
_entry.id   AF-A0A4U9HS65-F1
#
_cell.length_a   1.000
_cell.length_b   1.000
_cell.length_c   1.000
_cell.angle_alpha   90.00
_cell.angle_beta   90.00
_cell.angle_gamma   90.00
#
_symmetry.space_group_name_H-M   'P 1'
#
loop_
_entity.id
_entity.type
_entity.pdbx_description
1 polymer ?
#
loop_
_entity_poly.entity_id
_entity_poly.type
_entity_poly.pdbx_seq_one_letter_code
_entity_poly.pdbx_strand_id
1 'polypeptide(L)'
;MVRFPNDSWDAALCHGDLLIQICANTQDTVIHALRDLIKHTPDLLSVRWKREGFISDHAARSKGKETPVNLLGFKDGTANPNSQDAPLMDKVVWVTADQSEPAWTVGRQLSGGAHYPVPR
;
A
#
# COMPACT_ATOMS: atom_id res chain seq x y z
N MET A 1 14.04 -5.58 -6.15
CA MET A 1 14.32 -4.13 -6.10
C MET A 1 15.81 -3.93 -6.20
N VAL A 2 16.27 -3.10 -7.12
CA VAL A 2 17.70 -2.78 -7.29
C VAL A 2 18.03 -1.53 -6.47
N ARG A 3 19.27 -1.42 -6.03
CA ARG A 3 19.73 -0.26 -5.24
C ARG A 3 19.84 0.97 -6.14
N PHE A 4 19.36 2.10 -5.64
CA PHE A 4 19.49 3.42 -6.23
C PHE A 4 20.58 4.24 -5.50
N PRO A 5 21.09 5.30 -6.14
CA PRO A 5 21.93 6.28 -5.45
C PRO A 5 21.21 6.87 -4.23
N ASN A 6 21.93 7.09 -3.13
CA ASN A 6 21.43 7.56 -1.83
C ASN A 6 20.63 6.53 -0.98
N ASP A 7 20.59 5.27 -1.40
CA ASP A 7 19.97 4.21 -0.59
C ASP A 7 20.83 3.81 0.62
N SER A 8 20.24 3.90 1.81
CA SER A 8 20.77 3.37 3.08
C SER A 8 19.86 2.25 3.61
N TRP A 9 19.99 1.07 3.00
CA TRP A 9 19.11 -0.05 3.27
C TRP A 9 19.53 -0.83 4.52
N ASP A 10 18.52 -1.22 5.29
CA ASP A 10 18.64 -2.23 6.33
C ASP A 10 17.97 -3.50 5.79
N ALA A 11 18.78 -4.55 5.56
CA ALA A 11 18.31 -5.80 4.97
C ALA A 11 17.20 -6.47 5.80
N ALA A 12 17.15 -6.25 7.12
CA ALA A 12 16.09 -6.77 7.98
C ALA A 12 14.73 -6.11 7.69
N LEU A 13 14.74 -4.90 7.13
CA LEU A 13 13.57 -4.09 6.80
C LEU A 13 13.28 -4.05 5.29
N CYS A 14 13.91 -4.94 4.53
CA CYS A 14 13.70 -5.11 3.10
C CYS A 14 13.11 -6.49 2.79
N HIS A 15 12.38 -6.56 1.69
CA HIS A 15 11.78 -7.78 1.14
C HIS A 15 10.82 -8.50 2.10
N GLY A 16 10.36 -9.67 1.71
CA GLY A 16 9.36 -10.48 2.39
C GLY A 16 8.58 -11.26 1.35
N ASP A 17 8.13 -12.46 1.70
CA ASP A 17 7.37 -13.31 0.78
C ASP A 17 5.97 -12.74 0.51
N LEU A 18 5.39 -12.11 1.54
CA LEU A 18 4.09 -11.44 1.50
C LEU A 18 4.16 -10.09 2.19
N LEU A 19 3.41 -9.13 1.66
CA LEU A 19 3.17 -7.83 2.27
C LEU A 19 1.67 -7.65 2.53
N ILE A 20 1.31 -7.24 3.74
CA ILE A 20 -0.08 -6.98 4.12
C ILE A 20 -0.21 -5.52 4.55
N GLN A 21 -1.04 -4.76 3.85
CA GLN A 21 -1.36 -3.38 4.20
C GLN A 21 -2.70 -3.35 4.94
N ILE A 22 -2.67 -2.95 6.22
CA ILE A 22 -3.85 -2.82 7.07
C ILE A 22 -4.09 -1.34 7.34
N CYS A 23 -5.23 -0.82 6.88
CA CYS A 23 -5.63 0.57 7.08
C CYS A 23 -6.97 0.62 7.82
N ALA A 24 -7.04 1.43 8.88
CA ALA A 24 -8.29 1.69 9.60
C ALA A 24 -8.30 3.12 10.17
N ASN A 25 -9.46 3.57 10.63
CA ASN A 25 -9.61 4.90 11.24
C ASN A 25 -8.91 5.02 12.60
N THR A 26 -8.61 3.90 13.26
CA THR A 26 -7.93 3.88 14.56
C THR A 26 -6.81 2.84 14.57
N GLN A 27 -5.73 3.17 15.27
CA GLN A 27 -4.57 2.29 15.43
C GLN A 27 -4.93 0.99 16.14
N ASP A 28 -5.85 1.04 17.12
CA ASP A 28 -6.32 -0.15 17.84
C ASP A 28 -6.95 -1.17 16.91
N THR A 29 -7.70 -0.72 15.89
CA THR A 29 -8.31 -1.61 14.89
C THR A 29 -7.24 -2.30 14.04
N VAL A 30 -6.21 -1.57 13.64
CA VAL A 30 -5.06 -2.11 12.89
C VAL A 30 -4.32 -3.16 13.71
N ILE A 31 -4.01 -2.85 14.97
CA ILE A 31 -3.29 -3.76 15.87
C ILE A 31 -4.13 -5.00 16.18
N HIS A 32 -5.45 -4.84 16.37
CA HIS A 32 -6.36 -5.96 16.57
C HIS A 32 -6.34 -6.91 15.37
N ALA A 33 -6.50 -6.37 14.15
CA ALA A 33 -6.46 -7.18 12.93
C ALA A 33 -5.11 -7.90 12.74
N LEU A 34 -3.99 -7.22 13.02
CA LEU A 34 -2.66 -7.85 12.97
C LEU A 34 -2.53 -9.00 13.97
N ARG A 35 -2.98 -8.81 15.22
CA ARG A 35 -2.93 -9.86 16.25
C ARG A 35 -3.80 -11.05 15.88
N ASP A 36 -4.97 -10.80 15.32
CA ASP A 36 -5.88 -11.85 14.88
C ASP A 36 -5.28 -12.67 13.72
N LEU A 37 -4.61 -12.01 12.78
CA LEU A 37 -3.89 -12.69 11.71
C LEU A 37 -2.77 -13.59 12.25
N ILE A 38 -1.91 -13.05 13.12
CA ILE A 38 -0.80 -13.82 13.73
C ILE A 38 -1.33 -15.03 14.50
N LYS A 39 -2.43 -14.85 15.23
CA LYS A 39 -3.07 -15.92 16.00
C LYS A 39 -3.54 -17.09 15.12
N HIS A 40 -4.02 -16.82 13.91
CA HIS A 40 -4.58 -17.84 13.01
C HIS A 40 -3.58 -18.37 11.96
N THR A 41 -2.33 -17.90 11.98
CA THR A 41 -1.30 -18.32 11.01
C THR A 41 0.07 -18.68 11.66
N PRO A 42 0.11 -19.26 12.87
CA PRO A 42 1.37 -19.41 13.61
C PRO A 42 2.40 -20.35 12.95
N ASP A 43 1.92 -21.29 12.14
CA ASP A 43 2.70 -22.29 11.40
C ASP A 43 2.91 -21.94 9.93
N LEU A 44 2.26 -20.85 9.45
CA LEU A 44 2.29 -20.43 8.06
C LEU A 44 3.06 -19.13 7.85
N LEU A 45 2.95 -18.18 8.79
CA LEU A 45 3.50 -16.83 8.64
C LEU A 45 4.42 -16.48 9.81
N SER A 46 5.47 -15.73 9.51
CA SER A 46 6.34 -15.09 10.49
C SER A 46 6.50 -13.61 10.13
N VAL A 47 6.42 -12.74 11.14
CA VAL A 47 6.57 -11.29 10.93
C VAL A 47 8.04 -10.98 10.68
N ARG A 48 8.37 -10.58 9.45
CA ARG A 48 9.72 -10.14 9.09
C ARG A 48 10.02 -8.72 9.56
N TRP A 49 9.13 -7.79 9.26
CA TRP A 49 9.20 -6.40 9.70
C TRP A 49 7.79 -5.78 9.70
N LYS A 50 7.62 -4.67 10.42
CA LYS A 50 6.37 -3.93 10.51
C LYS A 50 6.66 -2.43 10.52
N ARG A 51 5.82 -1.66 9.83
CA ARG A 51 5.81 -0.20 9.93
C ARG A 51 4.39 0.32 10.02
N GLU A 52 4.20 1.31 10.88
CA GLU A 52 2.93 2.00 11.06
C GLU A 52 3.06 3.43 10.52
N GLY A 53 1.95 3.97 10.04
CA GLY A 53 1.88 5.32 9.49
C GLY A 53 0.50 5.92 9.76
N PHE A 54 0.41 7.24 9.64
CA PHE A 54 -0.82 7.99 9.83
C PHE A 54 -0.88 9.17 8.86
N ILE A 55 -2.09 9.70 8.68
CA ILE A 55 -2.34 11.01 8.08
C ILE A 55 -3.13 11.83 9.10
N SER A 56 -3.26 13.13 8.90
CA SER A 56 -4.05 13.96 9.82
C SER A 56 -5.53 13.52 9.84
N ASP A 57 -6.13 13.51 11.04
CA ASP A 57 -7.53 13.10 11.24
C ASP A 57 -8.52 13.89 10.37
N HIS A 58 -8.27 15.19 10.18
CA HIS A 58 -9.14 16.03 9.36
C HIS A 58 -9.08 15.61 7.88
N ALA A 59 -7.87 15.41 7.35
CA ALA A 59 -7.69 14.95 5.98
C ALA A 59 -8.29 13.55 5.77
N ALA A 60 -8.11 12.64 6.73
CA ALA A 60 -8.74 11.31 6.71
C ALA A 60 -10.27 11.39 6.66
N ARG A 61 -10.87 12.22 7.51
CA ARG A 61 -12.33 12.42 7.58
C ARG A 61 -12.90 13.08 6.33
N SER A 62 -12.10 13.84 5.58
CA SER A 62 -12.51 14.47 4.32
C SER A 62 -12.82 13.45 3.20
N LYS A 63 -12.43 12.18 3.36
CA LYS A 63 -12.58 11.09 2.37
C LYS A 63 -11.99 11.46 1.01
N GLY A 64 -10.80 12.06 1.00
CA GLY A 64 -10.07 12.42 -0.22
C GLY A 64 -10.41 13.80 -0.80
N LYS A 65 -11.24 14.60 -0.12
CA LYS A 65 -11.51 15.99 -0.53
C LYS A 65 -10.37 16.95 -0.17
N GLU A 66 -9.65 16.66 0.90
CA GLU A 66 -8.49 17.42 1.34
C GLU A 66 -7.22 16.60 1.14
N THR A 67 -6.21 17.22 0.54
CA THR A 67 -4.88 16.60 0.38
C THR A 67 -4.17 16.56 1.75
N PRO A 68 -3.71 15.38 2.21
CA PRO A 68 -2.91 15.27 3.43
C PRO A 68 -1.63 16.10 3.36
N VAL A 69 -1.13 16.53 4.52
CA VAL A 69 0.16 17.22 4.65
C VAL A 69 1.19 16.25 5.21
N ASN A 70 2.34 16.13 4.55
CA ASN A 70 3.44 15.28 5.01
C ASN A 70 4.22 15.92 6.18
N LEU A 71 5.15 15.18 6.78
CA LEU A 71 5.93 15.66 7.94
C LEU A 71 6.89 16.81 7.63
N LEU A 72 7.09 17.15 6.35
CA LEU A 72 7.85 18.32 5.92
C LEU A 72 6.97 19.58 5.78
N GLY A 73 5.65 19.45 5.99
CA GLY A 73 4.70 20.57 5.94
C GLY A 73 4.11 20.83 4.55
N PHE A 74 4.28 19.92 3.58
CA PHE A 74 3.75 20.08 2.22
C PHE A 74 2.53 19.20 1.97
N LYS A 75 1.58 19.70 1.17
CA LYS A 75 0.47 18.89 0.65
C LYS A 75 1.02 17.79 -0.26
N ASP A 76 0.68 16.55 0.04
CA ASP A 76 1.20 15.37 -0.63
C ASP A 76 0.05 14.55 -1.24
N GLY A 77 0.05 14.42 -2.56
CA GLY A 77 -1.03 13.75 -3.32
C GLY A 77 -1.90 14.67 -4.18
N THR A 78 -1.58 15.96 -4.32
CA THR A 78 -2.34 16.91 -5.17
C THR A 78 -2.38 16.50 -6.65
N ALA A 79 -1.30 15.95 -7.17
CA ALA A 79 -1.18 15.55 -8.58
C ALA A 79 -1.58 14.09 -8.83
N ASN A 80 -2.14 13.39 -7.82
CA ASN A 80 -2.51 11.99 -7.99
C ASN A 80 -3.64 11.87 -9.05
N PRO A 81 -3.59 10.84 -9.90
CA PRO A 81 -4.70 10.49 -10.77
C PRO A 81 -6.01 10.38 -10.00
N ASN A 82 -7.12 10.84 -10.60
CA ASN A 82 -8.43 10.68 -9.99
C ASN A 82 -8.79 9.19 -9.94
N SER A 83 -8.87 8.64 -8.73
CA SER A 83 -9.17 7.21 -8.53
C SER A 83 -10.58 6.80 -8.96
N GLN A 84 -11.48 7.76 -9.17
CA GLN A 84 -12.82 7.52 -9.69
C GLN A 84 -12.89 7.53 -11.22
N ASP A 85 -11.81 7.92 -11.90
CA ASP A 85 -11.71 7.88 -13.37
C ASP A 85 -11.27 6.47 -13.79
N ALA A 86 -12.26 5.63 -14.11
CA ALA A 86 -12.07 4.25 -14.51
C ALA A 86 -11.10 4.07 -15.70
N PRO A 87 -11.28 4.77 -16.85
CA PRO A 87 -10.32 4.71 -17.95
C PRO A 87 -8.89 5.10 -17.57
N LEU A 88 -8.74 6.13 -16.72
CA LEU A 88 -7.41 6.55 -16.26
C LEU A 88 -6.76 5.50 -15.35
N MET A 89 -7.55 4.84 -14.49
CA MET A 89 -7.06 3.78 -13.60
C MET A 89 -6.60 2.53 -14.35
N ASP A 90 -7.32 2.12 -15.40
CA ASP A 90 -6.87 1.02 -16.27
C ASP A 90 -5.54 1.33 -16.95
N LYS A 91 -5.30 2.60 -17.26
CA LYS A 91 -4.05 3.03 -17.91
C LYS A 91 -2.86 3.08 -16.94
N VAL A 92 -3.08 3.45 -15.68
CA VAL A 92 -2.01 3.83 -14.75
C VAL A 92 -1.78 2.82 -13.62
N VAL A 93 -2.84 2.14 -13.16
CA VAL A 93 -2.80 1.33 -11.93
C VAL A 93 -3.01 -0.16 -12.20
N TRP A 94 -4.03 -0.51 -12.96
CA TRP A 94 -4.43 -1.91 -13.13
C TRP A 94 -3.68 -2.60 -14.26
N VAL A 95 -3.38 -3.88 -14.06
CA VAL A 95 -2.90 -4.73 -15.16
C VAL A 95 -4.06 -5.09 -16.09
N THR A 96 -3.87 -4.84 -17.37
CA THR A 96 -4.88 -5.04 -18.43
C THR A 96 -4.53 -6.23 -19.31
N ALA A 97 -5.52 -6.81 -20.00
CA ALA A 97 -5.34 -8.03 -20.79
C ALA A 97 -4.40 -7.88 -22.00
N ASP A 98 -4.18 -6.65 -22.45
CA ASP A 98 -3.23 -6.30 -23.52
C ASP A 98 -1.76 -6.28 -23.05
N GLN A 99 -1.53 -6.34 -21.74
CA GLN A 99 -0.20 -6.47 -21.16
C GLN A 99 0.20 -7.95 -21.08
N SER A 100 1.48 -8.25 -21.30
CA SER A 100 2.02 -9.63 -21.31
C SER A 100 2.21 -10.21 -19.91
N GLU A 101 1.19 -10.08 -19.07
CA GLU A 101 1.17 -10.53 -17.68
C GLU A 101 0.28 -11.78 -17.51
N PRO A 102 0.48 -12.58 -16.45
CA PRO A 102 -0.35 -13.75 -16.20
C PRO A 102 -1.84 -13.42 -16.08
N ALA A 103 -2.72 -14.26 -16.63
CA ALA A 103 -4.16 -14.00 -16.64
C ALA A 103 -4.77 -13.77 -15.24
N TRP A 104 -4.17 -14.34 -14.19
CA TRP A 104 -4.63 -14.16 -12.82
C TRP A 104 -4.39 -12.75 -12.26
N THR A 105 -3.55 -11.93 -12.89
CA THR A 105 -3.28 -10.53 -12.48
C THR A 105 -4.17 -9.53 -13.21
N VAL A 106 -4.98 -9.96 -14.19
CA VAL A 106 -5.77 -9.05 -15.02
C VAL A 106 -7.06 -8.66 -14.32
N GLY A 107 -7.37 -7.35 -14.31
CA GLY A 107 -8.69 -6.82 -13.93
C GLY A 107 -8.70 -5.94 -12.68
N ARG A 108 -9.91 -5.65 -12.18
CA ARG A 108 -10.18 -4.72 -11.07
C ARG A 108 -10.69 -5.39 -9.79
N GLN A 109 -10.88 -6.71 -9.81
CA GLN A 109 -11.37 -7.51 -8.68
C GLN A 109 -10.21 -7.96 -7.77
N LEU A 110 -10.46 -8.78 -6.75
CA LEU A 110 -9.43 -9.33 -5.85
C LEU A 110 -8.26 -10.05 -6.56
N SER A 111 -8.43 -10.44 -7.84
CA SER A 111 -7.39 -10.98 -8.71
C SER A 111 -6.69 -9.91 -9.57
N GLY A 112 -7.24 -8.69 -9.66
CA GLY A 112 -6.60 -7.55 -10.31
C GLY A 112 -5.30 -7.18 -9.64
N GLY A 113 -4.20 -7.33 -10.37
CA GLY A 113 -2.85 -7.00 -9.93
C GLY A 113 -2.55 -5.52 -10.15
N ALA A 114 -1.86 -4.93 -9.19
CA ALA A 114 -1.13 -3.68 -9.35
C ALA A 114 0.25 -3.88 -8.71
N HIS A 115 1.30 -3.34 -9.33
CA HIS A 115 2.63 -3.39 -8.73
C HIS A 115 2.73 -2.35 -7.61
N TYR A 116 3.09 -2.80 -6.40
CA TYR A 116 3.14 -1.95 -5.22
C TYR A 116 4.56 -1.82 -4.66
N PRO A 117 5.36 -0.83 -5.11
CA PRO A 117 6.66 -0.56 -4.54
C PRO A 117 6.51 0.14 -3.17
N VAL A 118 7.22 -0.36 -2.15
CA VAL A 118 7.22 0.24 -0.80
C VAL A 118 8.63 0.75 -0.46
N PRO A 119 8.92 2.04 -0.72
CA PRO A 119 10.16 2.65 -0.27
C PRO A 119 10.12 2.91 1.24
N ARG A 120 11.30 3.03 1.86
CA ARG A 120 11.39 3.47 3.25
C ARG A 120 11.37 4.98 3.38
#